data_AF-A0A101FQW9-F1
#
_entry.id   AF-A0A101FQW9-F1
#
_cell.length_a   1.000
_cell.length_b   1.000
_cell.length_c   1.000
_cell.angle_alpha   90.00
_cell.angle_beta   90.00
_cell.angle_gamma   90.00
#
_symmetry.space_group_name_H-M   'P 1'
#
loop_
_entity.id
_entity.type
_entity.pdbx_description
1 polymer ?
#
loop_
_entity_poly.entity_id
_entity_poly.type
_entity_poly.pdbx_seq_one_letter_code
_entity_poly.pdbx_strand_id
1 'polypeptide(L)'
;MAIKARLGKLSLPDNPEPFILEQLAVNAIEPLAVSMRHALHVYTLPDFHRDPFDRLLIAQAQLENLPIITADPQIASYPVEVVW
;
A
#
# COMPACT_ATOMS: atom_id res chain seq x y z
N MET A 1 2.84 -6.36 5.38
CA MET A 1 3.15 -6.85 6.74
C MET A 1 3.71 -8.27 6.73
N ALA A 2 3.00 -9.27 6.17
CA ALA A 2 3.44 -10.67 6.15
C ALA A 2 4.86 -10.90 5.59
N ILE A 3 5.23 -10.26 4.48
CA ILE A 3 6.60 -10.35 3.91
C ILE A 3 7.65 -9.82 4.90
N LYS A 4 7.41 -8.65 5.49
CA LYS A 4 8.33 -8.06 6.48
C LYS A 4 8.45 -8.94 7.72
N ALA A 5 7.37 -9.57 8.16
CA ALA A 5 7.38 -10.49 9.29
C ALA A 5 8.17 -11.76 8.98
N ARG A 6 7.94 -12.38 7.82
CA ARG A 6 8.74 -13.52 7.35
C ARG A 6 10.23 -13.19 7.23
N LEU A 7 10.58 -11.95 6.88
CA LEU A 7 11.97 -11.48 6.79
C LEU A 7 12.55 -11.06 8.16
N GLY A 8 11.81 -11.20 9.27
CA GLY A 8 12.26 -10.78 10.60
C GLY A 8 12.33 -9.26 10.80
N LYS A 9 11.80 -8.46 9.86
CA LYS A 9 11.79 -6.99 9.92
C LYS A 9 10.58 -6.42 10.65
N LEU A 10 9.62 -7.28 11.01
CA LEU A 10 8.41 -6.92 11.74
C LEU A 10 8.07 -8.09 12.68
N SER A 11 7.89 -7.83 13.97
CA SER A 11 7.42 -8.87 14.89
C SER A 11 5.90 -8.99 14.77
N LEU A 12 5.39 -10.20 14.51
CA LEU A 12 3.97 -10.55 14.51
C LEU A 12 3.78 -11.87 15.26
N PRO A 13 2.58 -12.18 15.77
CA PRO A 13 2.26 -13.51 16.26
C PRO A 13 2.47 -14.60 15.20
N ASP A 14 2.70 -15.85 15.64
CA ASP A 14 2.96 -17.00 14.76
C ASP A 14 1.87 -17.20 13.69
N ASN A 15 0.60 -16.96 14.06
CA ASN A 15 -0.50 -16.82 13.12
C ASN A 15 -0.93 -15.34 13.02
N PRO A 16 -0.54 -14.63 11.94
CA PRO A 16 -0.83 -13.21 11.82
C PRO A 16 -2.28 -12.91 11.44
N GLU A 17 -3.02 -13.84 10.83
CA GLU A 17 -4.34 -13.55 10.25
C GLU A 17 -5.37 -13.08 11.29
N PRO A 18 -5.61 -13.78 12.42
CA PRO A 18 -6.57 -13.32 13.43
C PRO A 18 -6.18 -11.97 14.02
N PHE A 19 -4.88 -11.78 14.28
CA PHE A 19 -4.35 -10.53 14.82
C PHE A 19 -4.60 -9.35 13.87
N ILE A 20 -4.33 -9.52 12.57
CA ILE A 20 -4.56 -8.45 11.59
C ILE A 20 -6.05 -8.10 11.47
N LEU A 21 -6.94 -9.09 11.44
CA LEU A 21 -8.38 -8.85 11.36
C LEU A 21 -8.91 -8.08 12.58
N GLU A 22 -8.44 -8.43 13.78
CA GLU A 22 -8.74 -7.67 15.00
C GLU A 22 -8.21 -6.23 14.92
N GLN A 23 -6.94 -6.05 14.49
CA GLN A 23 -6.35 -4.72 14.38
C GLN A 23 -7.07 -3.82 13.37
N LEU A 24 -7.56 -4.37 12.26
CA LEU A 24 -8.37 -3.61 11.31
C LEU A 24 -9.66 -3.09 11.95
N ALA A 25 -10.35 -3.94 12.71
CA ALA A 25 -11.61 -3.58 13.38
C ALA A 25 -11.41 -2.50 14.46
N VAL A 26 -10.43 -2.67 15.35
CA VAL A 26 -10.22 -1.72 16.46
C VAL A 26 -9.68 -0.36 16.02
N ASN A 27 -8.98 -0.31 14.88
CA ASN A 27 -8.43 0.94 14.32
C ASN A 27 -9.34 1.57 13.25
N ALA A 28 -10.54 1.03 13.01
CA ALA A 28 -11.46 1.48 11.96
C ALA A 28 -10.79 1.56 10.56
N ILE A 29 -10.00 0.54 10.22
CA ILE A 29 -9.31 0.45 8.93
C ILE A 29 -10.07 -0.53 8.04
N GLU A 30 -10.48 -0.07 6.87
CA GLU A 30 -11.13 -0.89 5.86
C GLU A 30 -10.12 -1.35 4.78
N PRO A 31 -10.02 -2.66 4.49
CA PRO A 31 -9.21 -3.14 3.38
C PRO A 31 -9.77 -2.67 2.03
N LEU A 32 -8.93 -2.04 1.22
CA LEU A 32 -9.29 -1.62 -0.12
C LEU A 32 -8.77 -2.63 -1.16
N ALA A 33 -9.69 -3.29 -1.86
CA ALA A 33 -9.34 -4.33 -2.82
C ALA A 33 -8.59 -3.76 -4.04
N VAL A 34 -7.54 -4.47 -4.47
CA VAL A 34 -6.86 -4.19 -5.73
C VAL A 34 -7.71 -4.73 -6.87
N SER A 35 -8.08 -3.86 -7.81
CA SER A 35 -8.80 -4.24 -9.04
C SER A 35 -7.85 -4.38 -10.23
N MET A 36 -8.31 -5.03 -11.31
CA MET A 36 -7.57 -5.08 -12.58
C MET A 36 -7.34 -3.67 -13.15
N ARG A 37 -8.25 -2.73 -12.91
CA ARG A 37 -8.09 -1.33 -13.30
C ARG A 37 -6.87 -0.71 -12.63
N HIS A 38 -6.61 -1.00 -11.36
CA HIS A 38 -5.40 -0.54 -10.66
C HIS A 38 -4.15 -1.13 -11.30
N ALA A 39 -4.16 -2.45 -11.54
CA ALA A 39 -3.01 -3.15 -12.12
C ALA A 39 -2.65 -2.67 -13.53
N LEU A 40 -3.64 -2.44 -14.39
CA LEU A 40 -3.42 -1.95 -15.76
C LEU A 40 -2.96 -0.48 -15.78
N HIS A 41 -3.45 0.35 -14.86
CA HIS A 41 -3.07 1.77 -14.76
C HIS A 41 -1.60 1.94 -14.38
N VAL A 42 -0.95 0.94 -13.78
CA VAL A 42 0.51 0.96 -13.54
C VAL A 42 1.32 1.23 -14.82
N TYR A 43 0.82 0.80 -15.99
CA TYR A 43 1.45 1.03 -17.28
C TYR A 43 1.60 2.51 -17.64
N THR A 44 0.72 3.38 -17.11
CA THR A 44 0.75 4.82 -17.40
C THR A 44 1.65 5.59 -16.45
N LEU A 45 2.18 4.95 -15.40
CA LEU A 45 3.01 5.62 -14.40
C LEU A 45 4.42 5.91 -14.92
N PRO A 46 4.98 7.09 -14.64
CA PRO A 46 6.39 7.37 -14.90
C PRO A 46 7.29 6.44 -14.09
N ASP A 47 8.52 6.21 -14.58
CA ASP A 47 9.44 5.23 -14.01
C ASP A 47 10.28 5.80 -12.85
N PHE A 48 9.62 6.22 -11.77
CA PHE A 48 10.31 6.71 -10.57
C PHE A 48 10.61 5.63 -9.55
N HIS A 49 9.78 4.56 -9.48
CA HIS A 49 9.99 3.41 -8.59
C HIS A 49 10.16 2.12 -9.38
N ARG A 50 11.02 1.24 -8.85
CA ARG A 50 11.24 -0.12 -9.35
C ARG A 50 10.33 -1.15 -8.68
N ASP A 51 9.86 -0.89 -7.46
CA ASP A 51 9.03 -1.85 -6.73
C ASP A 51 7.61 -1.89 -7.34
N PRO A 52 7.15 -3.05 -7.85
CA PRO A 52 5.81 -3.17 -8.43
C PRO A 52 4.68 -2.93 -7.40
N PHE A 53 4.91 -3.15 -6.11
CA PHE A 53 3.89 -2.91 -5.08
C PHE A 53 3.68 -1.42 -4.84
N ASP A 54 4.74 -0.63 -4.77
CA ASP A 54 4.62 0.83 -4.61
C ASP A 54 3.91 1.44 -5.80
N ARG A 55 4.28 1.00 -7.02
CA ARG A 55 3.59 1.44 -8.26
C ARG A 55 2.10 1.08 -8.25
N LEU A 56 1.74 -0.09 -7.74
CA LEU A 56 0.35 -0.49 -7.61
C LEU A 56 -0.42 0.37 -6.60
N LEU A 57 0.20 0.70 -5.46
CA LEU A 57 -0.38 1.61 -4.46
C LEU A 57 -0.60 3.02 -5.03
N ILE A 58 0.38 3.54 -5.78
CA ILE A 58 0.27 4.83 -6.47
C ILE A 58 -0.86 4.80 -7.51
N ALA A 59 -0.94 3.73 -8.32
CA ALA A 59 -1.99 3.59 -9.32
C ALA A 59 -3.39 3.54 -8.69
N GLN A 60 -3.54 2.80 -7.59
CA GLN A 60 -4.79 2.73 -6.83
C GLN A 60 -5.16 4.09 -6.23
N ALA A 61 -4.21 4.80 -5.62
CA ALA A 61 -4.45 6.13 -5.05
C ALA A 61 -4.90 7.16 -6.11
N GLN A 62 -4.29 7.15 -7.31
CA GLN A 62 -4.70 8.02 -8.41
C GLN A 62 -6.13 7.74 -8.88
N LEU A 63 -6.50 6.46 -9.01
CA LEU A 63 -7.80 6.08 -9.55
C LEU A 63 -8.95 6.23 -8.56
N GLU A 64 -8.67 6.03 -7.27
CA GLU A 64 -9.64 6.19 -6.18
C GLU A 64 -9.65 7.62 -5.61
N ASN A 65 -8.75 8.49 -6.08
CA ASN A 65 -8.56 9.85 -5.60
C ASN A 65 -8.37 9.92 -4.07
N LEU A 66 -7.45 9.08 -3.57
CA LEU A 66 -7.14 8.96 -2.16
C LEU A 66 -5.71 9.43 -1.87
N PRO A 67 -5.48 10.13 -0.74
CA PRO A 67 -4.13 10.46 -0.30
C PRO A 67 -3.38 9.21 0.14
N ILE A 68 -2.04 9.24 0.01
CA ILE A 68 -1.14 8.20 0.52
C ILE A 68 -0.44 8.70 1.78
N ILE A 69 -0.48 7.89 2.84
CA ILE A 69 0.39 8.04 4.00
C ILE A 69 1.61 7.13 3.79
N THR A 70 2.81 7.70 3.81
CA THR A 70 4.05 6.96 3.56
C THR A 70 5.22 7.57 4.31
N ALA A 71 6.29 6.80 4.50
CA ALA A 71 7.59 7.30 4.93
C ALA A 71 8.56 7.47 3.74
N ASP A 72 8.14 7.10 2.53
CA ASP A 72 8.94 7.20 1.31
C ASP A 72 8.71 8.56 0.62
N PRO A 73 9.69 9.48 0.64
CA PRO A 73 9.55 10.78 0.00
C PRO A 73 9.46 10.70 -1.53
N GLN A 74 9.91 9.60 -2.15
CA GLN A 74 9.88 9.46 -3.60
C GLN A 74 8.45 9.38 -4.14
N ILE A 75 7.49 8.92 -3.33
CA ILE A 75 6.06 8.84 -3.72
C ILE A 75 5.49 10.22 -4.08
N ALA A 76 5.97 11.29 -3.45
CA ALA A 76 5.57 12.66 -3.77
C ALA A 76 5.98 13.13 -5.19
N SER A 77 6.77 12.34 -5.92
CA SER A 77 7.12 12.59 -7.33
C SER A 77 5.98 12.21 -8.29
N TYR A 78 5.00 11.43 -7.83
CA TYR A 78 3.81 11.10 -8.61
C TYR A 78 2.70 12.12 -8.36
N PRO A 79 1.75 12.28 -9.29
CA PRO A 79 0.59 13.15 -9.09
C PRO A 79 -0.42 12.47 -8.15
N VAL A 80 -0.09 12.42 -6.86
CA VAL A 80 -0.91 11.93 -5.74
C VAL A 80 -0.75 12.87 -4.55
N GLU A 81 -1.78 12.99 -3.73
CA GLU A 81 -1.67 13.69 -2.45
C GLU A 81 -0.91 12.80 -1.45
N VAL A 82 0.05 13.38 -0.73
CA VAL A 82 0.81 12.68 0.31
C VAL A 82 0.62 13.37 1.65
N VAL A 83 0.33 12.58 2.68
CA VAL A 83 0.08 13.02 4.06
C VAL A 83 1.15 12.45 4.99
N TRP A 84 1.62 13.26 5.95
CA TRP A 84 2.72 12.94 6.88
C TRP A 84 2.27 13.00 8.35
#